data_AF-A0A0F9JTG1-F1
#
_entry.id   AF-A0A0F9JTG1-F1
#
_cell.length_a   1.000
_cell.length_b   1.000
_cell.length_c   1.000
_cell.angle_alpha   90.00
_cell.angle_beta   90.00
_cell.angle_gamma   90.00
#
_symmetry.space_group_name_H-M   'P 1'
#
loop_
_entity.id
_entity.type
_entity.pdbx_description
1 polymer ?
#
loop_
_entity_poly.entity_id
_entity_poly.type
_entity_poly.pdbx_seq_one_letter_code
_entity_poly.pdbx_strand_id
1 'polypeptide(L)' 'MMSLWIEYVYLWVFLHGYKASDLGVSQKGTIIPFGLIDKVDGAMTLQEWIDRLQDDGMVD' A
#
# COMPACT_ATOMS: atom_id res chain seq x y z
N MET A 1 -5.34 14.06 0.28
CA MET A 1 -3.89 14.30 0.49
C MET A 1 -3.21 12.96 0.71
N MET A 2 -2.67 12.39 -0.38
CA MET A 2 -1.96 11.11 -0.34
C MET A 2 -0.76 11.23 0.62
N SER A 3 -0.63 10.28 1.53
CA SER A 3 0.46 10.35 2.51
C SER A 3 1.79 10.15 1.79
N LEU A 4 2.64 11.19 1.74
CA LEU A 4 3.92 11.22 1.00
C LEU A 4 4.77 9.95 1.18
N TRP A 5 4.71 9.30 2.35
CA TRP A 5 5.46 8.07 2.60
C TRP A 5 4.99 6.87 1.74
N ILE A 6 3.70 6.79 1.37
CA ILE A 6 3.15 5.71 0.53
C ILE A 6 3.71 5.81 -0.89
N GLU A 7 3.81 7.02 -1.42
CA GLU A 7 4.44 7.29 -2.72
C GLU A 7 5.89 6.85 -2.74
N TYR A 8 6.67 7.17 -1.70
CA TYR A 8 8.06 6.73 -1.59
C TYR A 8 8.20 5.21 -1.54
N VAL A 9 7.31 4.52 -0.81
CA VAL A 9 7.32 3.05 -0.76
C VAL A 9 6.94 2.47 -2.12
N TYR A 10 5.92 3.01 -2.79
CA TYR A 10 5.52 2.57 -4.12
C TYR A 10 6.65 2.75 -5.15
N LEU A 11 7.31 3.90 -5.14
CA LEU A 11 8.47 4.17 -5.99
C LEU A 11 9.63 3.21 -5.67
N TRP A 12 9.89 2.93 -4.40
CA TRP A 12 10.94 1.99 -4.00
C TRP A 12 10.65 0.57 -4.50
N VAL A 13 9.42 0.09 -4.34
CA VAL A 13 8.94 -1.22 -4.83
C VAL A 13 9.15 -1.33 -6.34
N PHE A 14 8.70 -0.30 -7.08
CA PHE A 14 8.84 -0.25 -8.53
C PHE A 14 10.31 -0.27 -8.98
N LEU A 15 11.17 0.53 -8.33
CA LEU A 15 12.61 0.61 -8.65
C LEU A 15 13.36 -0.71 -8.41
N HIS A 16 12.88 -1.55 -7.49
CA HIS A 16 13.51 -2.84 -7.16
C HIS A 16 12.84 -4.04 -7.84
N GLY A 17 11.89 -3.81 -8.74
CA GLY A 17 11.22 -4.86 -9.52
C GLY A 17 10.18 -5.66 -8.74
N TYR A 18 9.75 -5.18 -7.57
CA TYR A 18 8.63 -5.75 -6.84
C TYR A 18 7.31 -5.23 -7.42
N LYS A 19 6.21 -5.97 -7.21
CA LYS A 19 4.85 -5.49 -7.54
C LYS A 19 4.22 -4.89 -6.30
N ALA A 20 3.34 -3.91 -6.47
CA ALA A 20 2.56 -3.35 -5.36
C ALA A 20 1.68 -4.42 -4.67
N SER A 21 1.23 -5.44 -5.41
CA SER A 21 0.54 -6.60 -4.85
C SER A 21 1.39 -7.42 -3.89
N ASP A 22 2.72 -7.26 -3.89
CA ASP A 22 3.66 -8.01 -3.06
C ASP A 22 3.92 -7.34 -1.71
N LEU A 23 3.21 -6.24 -1.41
CA LEU A 23 3.28 -5.56 -0.12
C LEU A 23 1.88 -5.43 0.48
N GLY A 24 1.82 -5.60 1.79
CA GLY A 24 0.66 -5.27 2.60
C GLY A 24 0.76 -3.87 3.20
N VAL A 25 -0.39 -3.29 3.46
CA VAL A 25 -0.57 -2.03 4.18
C VAL A 25 -1.63 -2.24 5.26
N SER A 26 -1.31 -1.92 6.50
CA SER A 26 -2.28 -1.91 7.60
C SER A 26 -3.21 -0.71 7.49
N GLN A 27 -4.38 -0.74 8.14
CA GLN A 27 -5.28 0.42 8.25
C GLN A 27 -4.62 1.68 8.84
N LYS A 28 -3.51 1.51 9.59
CA LYS A 28 -2.74 2.59 10.19
C LYS A 28 -1.60 3.09 9.29
N GLY A 29 -1.49 2.58 8.06
CA GLY A 29 -0.41 2.96 7.14
C GLY A 29 0.93 2.32 7.49
N THR A 30 0.96 1.10 8.01
CA THR A 30 2.20 0.36 8.22
C THR A 30 2.44 -0.62 7.08
N ILE A 31 3.65 -0.67 6.54
CA ILE A 31 4.02 -1.68 5.53
C ILE A 31 4.23 -3.04 6.18
N ILE A 32 3.66 -4.05 5.55
CA ILE A 32 3.67 -5.44 6.00
C ILE A 32 4.21 -6.31 4.85
N PRO A 33 5.14 -7.25 5.10
CA PRO A 33 5.52 -8.26 4.10
C PRO A 33 4.31 -9.07 3.62
N PHE A 34 4.22 -9.40 2.33
CA PHE A 34 3.08 -10.13 1.74
C PHE A 34 2.62 -11.35 2.55
N GLY A 35 3.56 -12.21 2.97
CA GLY A 35 3.25 -13.43 3.72
C GLY A 35 2.71 -13.21 5.15
N LEU A 36 2.59 -11.95 5.59
CA LEU A 36 2.03 -11.57 6.88
C LEU A 36 0.69 -10.83 6.74
N ILE A 37 0.21 -10.54 5.53
CA ILE A 37 -1.06 -9.81 5.29
C ILE A 37 -2.22 -10.53 6.00
N ASP A 38 -2.38 -11.83 5.77
CA ASP A 38 -3.48 -12.63 6.36
C ASP A 38 -3.40 -12.78 7.88
N LYS A 39 -2.32 -12.30 8.51
CA LYS A 39 -2.09 -12.36 9.96
C LYS A 39 -2.33 -11.04 10.65
N VAL A 40 -2.54 -9.96 9.90
CA VAL A 40 -2.79 -8.62 10.45
C VAL A 40 -4.21 -8.22 10.07
N ASP A 41 -5.05 -8.06 11.10
CA ASP A 41 -6.45 -7.69 10.90
C ASP A 41 -6.57 -6.34 10.18
N GLY A 42 -7.41 -6.31 9.15
CA GLY A 42 -7.62 -5.14 8.30
C GLY A 42 -6.45 -4.75 7.38
N ALA A 43 -5.40 -5.56 7.27
CA ALA A 43 -4.38 -5.34 6.24
C ALA A 43 -4.94 -5.64 4.84
N MET A 44 -4.47 -4.88 3.86
CA MET A 44 -4.76 -5.07 2.44
C MET A 44 -3.49 -4.92 1.62
N THR A 45 -3.49 -5.30 0.36
CA THR A 45 -2.35 -5.07 -0.52
C THR A 45 -2.14 -3.57 -0.76
N LEU A 46 -0.92 -3.16 -1.07
CA LEU A 46 -0.63 -1.77 -1.44
C LEU A 46 -1.41 -1.36 -2.70
N GLN A 47 -1.69 -2.30 -3.61
CA GLN A 47 -2.55 -2.04 -4.76
C GLN A 47 -3.98 -1.68 -4.33
N GLU A 48 -4.62 -2.51 -3.49
CA GLU A 48 -5.98 -2.23 -2.99
C GLU A 48 -6.06 -0.91 -2.21
N TRP A 49 -4.99 -0.57 -1.49
CA TRP A 49 -4.91 0.73 -0.81
C TRP A 49 -4.89 1.90 -1.81
N ILE A 50 -4.10 1.81 -2.88
CA ILE A 50 -4.03 2.83 -3.93
C ILE A 50 -5.39 2.96 -4.63
N ASP A 51 -6.02 1.84 -4.97
CA ASP A 51 -7.33 1.83 -5.62
C ASP A 51 -8.38 2.54 -4.75
N ARG A 52 -8.38 2.28 -3.43
CA ARG A 52 -9.25 3.00 -2.48
C ARG A 52 -8.97 4.49 -2.40
N LEU A 53 -7.71 4.91 -2.41
CA LEU A 53 -7.36 6.34 -2.42
C LEU A 53 -7.87 7.05 -3.69
N GLN A 54 -7.90 6.35 -4.82
CA GLN A 54 -8.44 6.85 -6.08
C GLN A 54 -9.97 6.92 -6.05
N ASP A 55 -10.64 5.87 -5.52
CA ASP A 55 -12.10 5.81 -5.38
C ASP A 55 -12.66 6.82 -4.37
N ASP A 56 -11.92 7.09 -3.28
CA ASP A 56 -12.32 8.04 -2.23
C ASP A 56 -12.19 9.52 -2.66
N GLY A 57 -11.79 9.79 -3.92
CA GLY A 57 -11.70 11.15 -4.45
C GLY A 57 -10.66 12.03 -3.74
N MET A 58 -9.66 11.41 -3.09
CA MET A 58 -8.57 12.10 -2.40
C MET A 58 -7.42 12.52 -3.35
N VAL A 59 -7.63 12.32 -4.65
CA VAL A 59 -6.77 12.74 -5.76
C VAL A 59 -7.26 14.12 -6.24
N ASP A 60 -6.91 15.14 -5.46
CA ASP A 60 -6.74 16.52 -5.95
C ASP A 60 -5.23 16.84 -5.88
#